data_AF-A0A9E3NPU9-F1
#
_entry.id   AF-A0A9E3NPU9-F1
#
_cell.length_a   1.000
_cell.length_b   1.000
_cell.length_c   1.000
_cell.angle_alpha   90.00
_cell.angle_beta   90.00
_cell.angle_gamma   90.00
#
_symmetry.space_group_name_H-M   'P 1'
#
loop_
_entity.id
_entity.type
_entity.pdbx_description
1 polymer ?
#
loop_
_entity_poly.entity_id
_entity_poly.type
_entity_poly.pdbx_seq_one_letter_code
_entity_poly.pdbx_strand_id
1 'polypeptide(L)'
;MGSLSSRIASLAAAAVVAGAVVNCSDERSVAPPDDGASTNAALQACSPLEGKSTPIALESVLAVGRHADGTIYVVDGPMTTARVFVTERGALRRKNVAGSSSMGPSDLSLRVDDAADPFTLRLDLSGGATRMGIFRGALTNAKTFEIGVDGDVLEIVGQGEIAGLPVENLPARMNLQAHGVTADGRHVLATLPDVDPTADDYRLFYGPADRVVERPITSVSPGGSLNVAFLLDGREASARFAFTSTDPRWSVTTDRGQELLTPVTEPVDGGVDAAIGGAAIGRASLGAEPLSFFCLR
;
A
#
# COMPACT_ATOMS: atom_id res chain seq x y z
N MET A 1 19.16 -42.57 23.71
CA MET A 1 19.73 -43.70 22.93
C MET A 1 18.59 -44.32 22.15
N GLY A 2 18.60 -44.20 20.82
CA GLY A 2 17.51 -44.65 19.96
C GLY A 2 17.66 -44.07 18.56
N SER A 3 18.58 -44.67 17.80
CA SER A 3 18.93 -44.38 16.40
C SER A 3 17.95 -45.09 15.47
N LEU A 4 17.39 -44.38 14.47
CA LEU A 4 16.79 -44.85 13.20
C LEU A 4 16.67 -43.58 12.33
N SER A 5 17.59 -43.19 11.45
CA SER A 5 18.07 -43.82 10.20
C SER A 5 16.93 -44.16 9.23
N SER A 6 16.61 -43.26 8.30
CA SER A 6 16.22 -43.64 6.93
C SER A 6 16.43 -42.49 5.94
N ARG A 7 17.17 -42.82 4.88
CA ARG A 7 17.55 -42.00 3.73
C ARG A 7 16.62 -42.36 2.57
N ILE A 8 15.99 -41.41 1.88
CA ILE A 8 15.46 -41.55 0.51
C ILE A 8 15.23 -40.12 -0.03
N ALA A 9 15.52 -39.67 -1.24
CA ALA A 9 16.42 -40.02 -2.33
C ALA A 9 16.37 -38.79 -3.26
N SER A 10 17.54 -38.26 -3.68
CA SER A 10 17.61 -37.20 -4.69
C SER A 10 17.32 -37.78 -6.06
N LEU A 11 16.35 -37.20 -6.76
CA LEU A 11 16.16 -37.37 -8.20
C LEU A 11 16.63 -36.09 -8.89
N ALA A 12 17.85 -36.14 -9.41
CA ALA A 12 18.39 -35.17 -10.34
C ALA A 12 17.90 -35.52 -11.75
N ALA A 13 17.11 -34.65 -12.37
CA ALA A 13 16.81 -34.71 -13.79
C ALA A 13 17.79 -33.79 -14.53
N ALA A 14 18.79 -34.37 -15.18
CA ALA A 14 19.66 -33.69 -16.12
C ALA A 14 18.95 -33.60 -17.49
N ALA A 15 18.57 -32.40 -17.90
CA ALA A 15 18.15 -32.14 -19.27
C ALA A 15 19.34 -31.56 -20.05
N VAL A 16 19.96 -32.41 -20.86
CA VAL A 16 20.93 -32.05 -21.88
C VAL A 16 20.16 -31.50 -23.07
N VAL A 17 20.31 -30.20 -23.39
CA VAL A 17 19.88 -29.66 -24.68
C VAL A 17 21.14 -29.39 -25.50
N ALA A 18 21.25 -30.15 -26.58
CA ALA A 18 22.31 -30.07 -27.57
C ALA A 18 22.28 -28.73 -28.29
N GLY A 19 23.47 -28.12 -28.41
CA GLY A 19 23.68 -26.94 -29.24
C GLY A 19 23.58 -27.26 -30.72
N ALA A 20 22.94 -26.35 -31.46
CA ALA A 20 23.13 -26.21 -32.89
C ALA A 20 23.98 -24.96 -33.10
N VAL A 21 25.22 -25.17 -33.53
CA VAL A 21 26.12 -24.12 -34.01
C VAL A 21 25.81 -23.94 -35.49
N VAL A 22 25.18 -22.82 -35.86
CA VAL A 22 25.08 -22.38 -37.25
C VAL A 22 25.97 -21.16 -37.39
N ASN A 23 27.07 -21.36 -38.11
CA ASN A 23 27.99 -20.30 -38.52
C ASN A 23 27.87 -20.19 -40.04
N CYS A 24 27.40 -19.06 -40.56
CA CYS A 24 27.55 -18.68 -41.97
C CYS A 24 27.37 -17.16 -42.13
N SER A 25 28.51 -16.51 -42.37
CA SER A 25 28.78 -15.54 -43.43
C SER A 25 28.23 -14.10 -43.33
N ASP A 26 29.21 -13.19 -43.29
CA ASP A 26 29.20 -11.78 -43.70
C ASP A 26 28.34 -11.49 -44.95
N GLU A 27 27.30 -10.69 -44.78
CA GLU A 27 26.94 -9.63 -45.72
C GLU A 27 26.74 -8.34 -44.93
N ARG A 28 27.72 -7.42 -45.03
CA ARG A 28 27.60 -6.03 -44.60
C ARG A 28 26.54 -5.34 -45.46
N SER A 29 25.28 -5.54 -45.12
CA SER A 29 24.23 -4.60 -45.46
C SER A 29 24.29 -3.49 -44.42
N VAL A 30 24.80 -2.33 -44.82
CA VAL A 30 24.67 -1.09 -44.05
C VAL A 30 23.19 -0.76 -44.07
N ALA A 31 22.46 -1.29 -43.10
CA ALA A 31 21.13 -0.81 -42.79
C ALA A 31 21.25 0.69 -42.46
N PRO A 32 20.34 1.55 -42.97
CA PRO A 32 20.21 2.89 -42.43
C PRO A 32 20.07 2.78 -40.91
N PRO A 33 20.58 3.74 -40.12
CA PRO A 33 20.37 3.71 -38.67
C PRO A 33 18.89 3.47 -38.45
N ASP A 34 18.54 2.34 -37.81
CA ASP A 34 17.23 2.16 -37.22
C ASP A 34 17.07 3.38 -36.33
N ASP A 35 16.29 4.34 -36.80
CA ASP A 35 15.84 5.49 -36.04
C ASP A 35 15.20 4.89 -34.82
N GLY A 36 16.01 4.78 -33.75
CA GLY A 36 15.77 3.94 -32.61
C GLY A 36 14.33 4.15 -32.24
N ALA A 37 13.52 3.10 -32.44
CA ALA A 37 12.11 3.10 -32.14
C ALA A 37 12.02 3.36 -30.65
N SER A 38 12.04 4.66 -30.31
CA SER A 38 11.75 5.19 -29.01
C SER A 38 10.40 4.58 -28.76
N THR A 39 10.37 3.58 -27.91
CA THR A 39 9.16 2.99 -27.36
C THR A 39 8.52 4.11 -26.56
N ASN A 40 7.93 5.05 -27.29
CA ASN A 40 7.06 6.08 -26.79
C ASN A 40 5.85 5.31 -26.32
N ALA A 41 5.97 4.73 -25.11
CA ALA A 41 4.84 4.22 -24.37
C ALA A 41 3.79 5.33 -24.45
N ALA A 42 2.68 5.02 -25.12
CA ALA A 42 1.69 6.03 -25.44
C ALA A 42 1.16 6.60 -24.13
N LEU A 43 1.53 7.84 -23.82
CA LEU A 43 1.06 8.55 -22.64
C LEU A 43 -0.46 8.66 -22.70
N GLN A 44 -1.13 8.17 -21.65
CA GLN A 44 -2.59 8.22 -21.55
C GLN A 44 -2.98 9.17 -20.41
N ALA A 45 -3.99 10.00 -20.65
CA ALA A 45 -4.63 10.77 -19.58
C ALA A 45 -5.12 9.84 -18.47
N CYS A 46 -4.83 10.20 -17.22
CA CYS A 46 -5.18 9.38 -16.07
C CYS A 46 -5.48 10.26 -14.85
N SER A 47 -6.11 9.69 -13.83
CA SER A 47 -6.17 10.30 -12.51
C SER A 47 -5.01 9.76 -11.66
N PRO A 48 -4.11 10.62 -11.14
CA PRO A 48 -3.01 10.19 -10.27
C PRO A 48 -3.53 9.68 -8.92
N LEU A 49 -4.78 10.03 -8.59
CA LEU A 49 -5.45 9.67 -7.34
C LEU A 49 -6.34 8.43 -7.46
N GLU A 50 -6.58 7.96 -8.69
CA GLU A 50 -7.31 6.72 -8.93
C GLU A 50 -6.36 5.55 -8.65
N GLY A 51 -6.61 4.85 -7.54
CA GLY A 51 -5.90 3.62 -7.23
C GLY A 51 -6.53 2.43 -7.96
N LYS A 52 -5.72 1.40 -8.17
CA LYS A 52 -6.20 0.11 -8.69
C LYS A 52 -6.41 -0.83 -7.52
N SER A 53 -7.60 -1.42 -7.40
CA SER A 53 -7.78 -2.51 -6.44
C SER A 53 -6.91 -3.69 -6.87
N THR A 54 -6.04 -4.12 -5.98
CA THR A 54 -5.19 -5.29 -6.19
C THR A 54 -5.89 -6.54 -5.69
N PRO A 55 -5.81 -7.67 -6.41
CA PRO A 55 -6.27 -8.95 -5.89
C PRO A 55 -5.62 -9.25 -4.54
N ILE A 56 -6.36 -9.87 -3.62
CA ILE A 56 -5.88 -10.28 -2.30
C ILE A 56 -6.33 -11.70 -2.01
N ALA A 57 -5.54 -12.42 -1.21
CA ALA A 57 -5.89 -13.72 -0.66
C ALA A 57 -5.78 -13.67 0.87
N LEU A 58 -6.51 -14.55 1.55
CA LEU A 58 -6.26 -14.83 2.96
C LEU A 58 -4.90 -15.54 3.09
N GLU A 59 -4.17 -15.23 4.14
CA GLU A 59 -2.86 -15.80 4.43
C GLU A 59 -2.96 -16.77 5.60
N SER A 60 -2.96 -16.24 6.82
CA SER A 60 -3.02 -16.99 8.07
C SER A 60 -4.21 -16.50 8.89
N VAL A 61 -5.34 -17.18 8.75
CA VAL A 61 -6.55 -16.87 9.49
C VAL A 61 -6.35 -17.14 10.99
N LEU A 62 -6.37 -16.07 11.80
CA LEU A 62 -6.26 -16.12 13.26
C LEU A 62 -7.58 -16.56 13.90
N ALA A 63 -8.70 -16.03 13.43
CA ALA A 63 -10.03 -16.38 13.91
C ALA A 63 -11.11 -16.10 12.87
N VAL A 64 -12.19 -16.88 12.94
CA VAL A 64 -13.43 -16.65 12.20
C VAL A 64 -14.56 -16.62 13.21
N GLY A 65 -15.28 -15.50 13.28
CA GLY A 65 -16.40 -15.30 14.20
C GLY A 65 -17.68 -15.01 13.42
N ARG A 66 -18.76 -15.72 13.73
CA ARG A 66 -20.11 -15.45 13.21
C ARG A 66 -20.90 -14.64 14.23
N HIS A 67 -21.46 -13.53 13.80
CA HIS A 67 -22.40 -12.74 14.59
C HIS A 67 -23.82 -13.34 14.50
N ALA A 68 -24.70 -12.99 15.44
CA ALA A 68 -26.05 -13.54 15.52
C ALA A 68 -26.93 -13.21 14.29
N ASP A 69 -26.59 -12.17 13.54
CA ASP A 69 -27.26 -11.82 12.27
C ASP A 69 -26.74 -12.62 11.06
N GLY A 70 -25.78 -13.53 11.25
CA GLY A 70 -25.16 -14.35 10.21
C GLY A 70 -23.93 -13.72 9.55
N THR A 71 -23.56 -12.48 9.89
CA THR A 71 -22.34 -11.84 9.40
C THR A 71 -21.11 -12.56 9.92
N ILE A 72 -20.18 -12.92 9.04
CA ILE A 72 -18.90 -13.53 9.39
C ILE A 72 -17.80 -12.46 9.37
N TYR A 73 -17.02 -12.44 10.43
CA TYR A 73 -15.82 -11.63 10.63
C TYR A 73 -14.61 -12.54 10.60
N VAL A 74 -13.63 -12.20 9.78
CA VAL A 74 -12.37 -12.95 9.64
C VAL A 74 -11.23 -12.03 10.05
N VAL A 75 -10.37 -12.51 10.94
CA VAL A 75 -9.09 -11.86 11.23
C VAL A 75 -7.97 -12.72 10.68
N ASP A 76 -7.08 -12.10 9.91
CA ASP A 76 -6.09 -12.78 9.07
C ASP A 76 -4.75 -12.05 9.09
N GLY A 77 -3.66 -12.79 8.91
CA GLY A 77 -2.28 -12.29 8.97
C GLY A 77 -1.70 -12.32 10.39
N PRO A 78 -0.45 -11.84 10.59
CA PRO A 78 0.16 -11.82 11.91
C PRO A 78 -0.50 -10.76 12.81
N MET A 79 -0.50 -10.96 14.12
CA MET A 79 -1.18 -10.06 15.08
C MET A 79 -0.73 -8.59 14.98
N THR A 80 0.51 -8.34 14.55
CA THR A 80 1.08 -6.99 14.41
C THR A 80 0.55 -6.22 13.20
N THR A 81 0.04 -6.91 12.18
CA THR A 81 -0.48 -6.31 10.93
C THR A 81 -1.76 -7.03 10.51
N ALA A 82 -2.58 -7.41 11.48
CA ALA A 82 -3.77 -8.22 11.22
C ALA A 82 -4.77 -7.44 10.37
N ARG A 83 -5.34 -8.14 9.39
CA ARG A 83 -6.38 -7.66 8.48
C ARG A 83 -7.74 -8.14 8.97
N VAL A 84 -8.77 -7.35 8.70
CA VAL A 84 -10.16 -7.71 8.98
C VAL A 84 -10.91 -7.85 7.66
N PHE A 85 -11.67 -8.93 7.52
CA PHE A 85 -12.63 -9.14 6.43
C PHE A 85 -14.01 -9.40 7.01
N VAL A 86 -15.04 -8.90 6.33
CA VAL A 86 -16.45 -9.06 6.73
C VAL A 86 -17.25 -9.59 5.54
N THR A 87 -18.15 -10.53 5.78
CA THR A 87 -19.03 -11.01 4.72
C THR A 87 -20.02 -9.95 4.29
N GLU A 88 -19.98 -9.59 3.01
CA GLU A 88 -20.87 -8.61 2.42
C GLU A 88 -21.20 -9.03 1.00
N ARG A 89 -22.50 -9.14 0.68
CA ARG A 89 -22.99 -9.51 -0.66
C ARG A 89 -22.38 -10.81 -1.21
N GLY A 90 -22.13 -11.78 -0.33
CA GLY A 90 -21.59 -13.10 -0.70
C GLY A 90 -20.08 -13.15 -0.90
N ALA A 91 -19.34 -12.11 -0.51
CA ALA A 91 -17.87 -12.08 -0.55
C ALA A 91 -17.29 -11.68 0.81
N LEU A 92 -16.03 -12.02 1.07
CA LEU A 92 -15.24 -11.48 2.17
C LEU A 92 -14.63 -10.15 1.74
N ARG A 93 -15.20 -9.04 2.21
CA ARG A 93 -14.70 -7.71 1.92
C ARG A 93 -13.76 -7.25 3.01
N ARG A 94 -12.54 -6.89 2.62
CA ARG A 94 -11.57 -6.30 3.52
C ARG A 94 -12.09 -4.98 4.10
N LYS A 95 -11.81 -4.75 5.38
CA LYS A 95 -12.10 -3.50 6.09
C LYS A 95 -10.83 -2.76 6.47
N ASN A 96 -10.94 -1.43 6.58
CA ASN A 96 -9.82 -0.57 6.94
C ASN A 96 -9.58 -0.63 8.46
N VAL A 97 -8.42 -1.15 8.87
CA VAL A 97 -8.03 -1.20 10.28
C VAL A 97 -7.31 0.10 10.63
N ALA A 98 -8.00 1.00 11.31
CA ALA A 98 -7.46 2.31 11.71
C ALA A 98 -6.60 2.26 12.98
N GLY A 99 -6.47 1.10 13.61
CA GLY A 99 -5.54 0.89 14.71
C GLY A 99 -5.69 -0.47 15.34
N SER A 100 -4.61 -0.92 15.96
CA SER A 100 -4.56 -2.15 16.75
C SER A 100 -4.05 -1.86 18.15
N SER A 101 -4.55 -2.59 19.14
CA SER A 101 -3.99 -2.63 20.48
C SER A 101 -3.97 -4.06 21.00
N SER A 102 -3.16 -4.31 22.01
CA SER A 102 -3.01 -5.62 22.62
C SER A 102 -2.76 -5.43 24.11
N MET A 103 -3.47 -6.21 24.95
CA MET A 103 -3.20 -6.27 26.39
C MET A 103 -2.24 -7.41 26.77
N GLY A 104 -1.73 -8.17 25.80
CA GLY A 104 -0.84 -9.30 26.03
C GLY A 104 -0.66 -10.16 24.77
N PRO A 105 0.26 -11.14 24.78
CA PRO A 105 0.62 -11.92 23.59
C PRO A 105 -0.53 -12.74 22.99
N SER A 106 -1.64 -12.86 23.71
CA SER A 106 -2.83 -13.61 23.31
C SER A 106 -4.08 -12.74 23.27
N ASP A 107 -3.94 -11.41 23.20
CA ASP A 107 -5.05 -10.47 23.10
C ASP A 107 -4.80 -9.49 21.95
N LEU A 108 -5.81 -9.28 21.11
CA LEU A 108 -5.76 -8.35 19.98
C LEU A 108 -7.09 -7.62 19.87
N SER A 109 -7.03 -6.29 19.80
CA SER A 109 -8.17 -5.41 19.55
C SER A 109 -7.88 -4.60 18.30
N LEU A 110 -8.79 -4.64 17.32
CA LEU A 110 -8.69 -3.99 16.01
C LEU A 110 -9.83 -2.98 15.88
N ARG A 111 -9.48 -1.71 15.72
CA ARG A 111 -10.45 -0.65 15.43
C ARG A 111 -10.62 -0.54 13.92
N VAL A 112 -11.83 -0.80 13.45
CA VAL A 112 -12.19 -0.75 12.04
C VAL A 112 -12.92 0.56 11.76
N ASP A 113 -12.38 1.33 10.82
CA ASP A 113 -12.94 2.61 10.37
C ASP A 113 -13.70 2.38 9.06
N ASP A 114 -14.92 1.88 9.19
CA ASP A 114 -15.87 1.81 8.10
C ASP A 114 -16.73 3.08 8.15
N ALA A 115 -16.78 3.82 7.03
CA ALA A 115 -17.49 5.08 6.96
C ALA A 115 -19.00 4.95 7.26
N ALA A 116 -19.58 3.77 7.04
CA ALA A 116 -21.01 3.52 7.31
C ALA A 116 -21.27 2.94 8.70
N ASP A 117 -20.38 2.06 9.20
CA ASP A 117 -20.57 1.34 10.47
C ASP A 117 -19.22 1.03 11.14
N PRO A 118 -18.58 2.00 11.84
CA PRO A 118 -17.31 1.77 12.51
C PRO A 118 -17.49 0.83 13.71
N PHE A 119 -16.54 -0.08 13.92
CA PHE A 119 -16.59 -1.05 15.01
C PHE A 119 -15.21 -1.39 15.56
N THR A 120 -15.18 -2.00 16.75
CA THR A 120 -13.98 -2.60 17.33
C THR A 120 -14.17 -4.11 17.40
N LEU A 121 -13.18 -4.86 16.92
CA LEU A 121 -13.16 -6.32 16.94
C LEU A 121 -12.10 -6.78 17.92
N ARG A 122 -12.44 -7.68 18.84
CA ARG A 122 -11.48 -8.20 19.84
C ARG A 122 -11.35 -9.71 19.72
N LEU A 123 -10.11 -10.19 19.78
CA LEU A 123 -9.73 -11.59 19.86
C LEU A 123 -9.03 -11.82 21.21
N ASP A 124 -9.51 -12.82 21.95
CA ASP A 124 -8.86 -13.37 23.13
C ASP A 124 -8.48 -14.81 22.81
N LEU A 125 -7.17 -15.06 22.69
CA LEU A 125 -6.53 -16.34 22.38
C LEU A 125 -6.00 -17.01 23.65
N SER A 126 -6.30 -16.47 24.84
CA SER A 126 -5.82 -17.01 26.10
C SER A 126 -6.58 -18.29 26.50
N GLY A 127 -5.99 -19.12 27.36
CA GLY A 127 -6.70 -20.25 27.99
C GLY A 127 -7.04 -21.42 27.05
N GLY A 128 -6.49 -21.47 25.84
CA GLY A 128 -6.63 -22.61 24.92
C GLY A 128 -7.94 -22.64 24.12
N ALA A 129 -8.83 -21.67 24.32
CA ALA A 129 -10.03 -21.49 23.52
C ALA A 129 -10.10 -20.04 23.01
N THR A 130 -10.14 -19.87 21.69
CA THR A 130 -10.33 -18.55 21.08
C THR A 130 -11.71 -18.01 21.44
N ARG A 131 -11.78 -16.74 21.84
CA ARG A 131 -13.01 -15.96 21.94
C ARG A 131 -12.89 -14.75 21.03
N MET A 132 -14.00 -14.35 20.44
CA MET A 132 -14.07 -13.19 19.56
C MET A 132 -15.32 -12.39 19.88
N GLY A 133 -15.21 -11.08 19.82
CA GLY A 133 -16.33 -10.19 20.07
C GLY A 133 -16.28 -8.96 19.17
N ILE A 134 -17.42 -8.30 19.04
CA ILE A 134 -17.56 -7.03 18.33
C ILE A 134 -18.23 -5.99 19.23
N PHE A 135 -17.74 -4.76 19.15
CA PHE A 135 -18.33 -3.61 19.80
C PHE A 135 -18.61 -2.53 18.76
N ARG A 136 -19.85 -2.03 18.72
CA ARG A 136 -20.25 -0.90 17.87
C ARG A 136 -20.50 0.31 18.73
N GLY A 137 -19.83 1.42 18.42
CA GLY A 137 -19.90 2.66 19.18
C GLY A 137 -18.54 3.19 19.62
N ALA A 138 -18.57 4.28 20.37
CA ALA A 138 -17.36 4.94 20.88
C ALA A 138 -16.91 4.31 22.20
N LEU A 139 -15.65 3.89 22.27
CA LEU A 139 -15.01 3.51 23.54
C LEU A 139 -14.69 4.77 24.33
N THR A 140 -15.59 5.18 25.22
CA THR A 140 -15.36 6.32 26.12
C THR A 140 -14.34 5.91 27.19
N ASN A 141 -13.08 6.29 27.01
CA ASN A 141 -11.97 6.11 27.96
C ASN A 141 -11.27 4.72 27.99
N ALA A 142 -11.48 3.87 26.98
CA ALA A 142 -10.80 2.59 26.88
C ALA A 142 -10.23 2.34 25.47
N LYS A 143 -9.14 1.56 25.39
CA LYS A 143 -8.57 1.08 24.11
C LYS A 143 -9.20 -0.22 23.63
N THR A 144 -10.00 -0.86 24.49
CA THR A 144 -10.58 -2.19 24.30
C THR A 144 -11.88 -2.30 25.10
N PHE A 145 -12.60 -3.41 24.93
CA PHE A 145 -13.88 -3.70 25.57
C PHE A 145 -13.91 -5.16 26.04
N GLU A 146 -14.76 -5.49 27.01
CA GLU A 146 -14.94 -6.87 27.48
C GLU A 146 -15.96 -7.66 26.63
N ILE A 147 -15.51 -8.79 26.07
CA ILE A 147 -16.34 -9.66 25.22
C ILE A 147 -17.48 -10.28 26.03
N GLY A 148 -18.73 -9.98 25.64
CA GLY A 148 -19.95 -10.45 26.29
C GLY A 148 -20.45 -9.55 27.43
N VAL A 149 -19.73 -8.49 27.77
CA VAL A 149 -20.16 -7.47 28.75
C VAL A 149 -20.45 -6.16 28.03
N ASP A 150 -19.45 -5.61 27.37
CA ASP A 150 -19.56 -4.34 26.65
C ASP A 150 -19.98 -4.55 25.19
N GLY A 151 -19.57 -5.67 24.58
CA GLY A 151 -19.81 -5.99 23.18
C GLY A 151 -20.35 -7.41 22.98
N ASP A 152 -20.85 -7.67 21.78
CA ASP A 152 -21.46 -8.94 21.41
C ASP A 152 -20.40 -10.04 21.27
N VAL A 153 -20.76 -11.25 21.70
CA VAL A 153 -19.94 -12.45 21.50
C VAL A 153 -20.16 -12.97 20.08
N LEU A 154 -19.08 -13.27 19.37
CA LEU A 154 -19.14 -13.98 18.10
C LEU A 154 -18.99 -15.49 18.33
N GLU A 155 -19.79 -16.28 17.65
CA GLU A 155 -19.62 -17.73 17.59
C GLU A 155 -18.34 -18.05 16.81
N ILE A 156 -17.39 -18.73 17.43
CA ILE A 156 -16.19 -19.18 16.72
C ILE A 156 -16.57 -20.31 15.77
N VAL A 157 -16.33 -20.10 14.48
CA VAL A 157 -16.60 -21.08 13.43
C VAL A 157 -15.31 -21.49 12.73
N GLY A 158 -15.34 -22.62 12.02
CA GLY A 158 -14.19 -23.11 11.28
C GLY A 158 -13.96 -22.36 9.96
N GLN A 159 -12.74 -22.41 9.42
CA GLN A 159 -12.41 -21.84 8.10
C GLN A 159 -13.24 -22.45 6.95
N GLY A 160 -13.83 -23.63 7.14
CA GLY A 160 -14.75 -24.23 6.17
C GLY A 160 -15.97 -23.36 5.86
N GLU A 161 -16.42 -22.51 6.79
CA GLU A 161 -17.56 -21.60 6.59
C GLU A 161 -17.27 -20.46 5.61
N ILE A 162 -15.98 -20.17 5.39
CA ILE A 162 -15.55 -19.13 4.44
C ILE A 162 -14.92 -19.72 3.18
N ALA A 163 -14.86 -21.05 3.07
CA ALA A 163 -14.32 -21.72 1.91
C ALA A 163 -15.16 -21.40 0.66
N GLY A 164 -14.50 -20.91 -0.39
CA GLY A 164 -15.15 -20.58 -1.66
C GLY A 164 -15.80 -19.19 -1.73
N LEU A 165 -15.81 -18.42 -0.63
CA LEU A 165 -16.19 -17.01 -0.70
C LEU A 165 -15.11 -16.22 -1.46
N PRO A 166 -15.46 -15.42 -2.49
CA PRO A 166 -14.51 -14.49 -3.10
C PRO A 166 -13.95 -13.54 -2.04
N VAL A 167 -12.66 -13.24 -2.11
CA VAL A 167 -12.01 -12.27 -1.23
C VAL A 167 -11.80 -10.98 -2.03
N GLU A 168 -12.31 -9.88 -1.49
CA GLU A 168 -12.20 -8.57 -2.11
C GLU A 168 -11.33 -7.66 -1.25
N ASN A 169 -10.36 -7.01 -1.90
CA ASN A 169 -9.52 -6.02 -1.24
C ASN A 169 -10.25 -4.68 -1.10
N LEU A 170 -9.70 -3.78 -0.30
CA LEU A 170 -10.15 -2.40 -0.29
C LEU A 170 -9.92 -1.77 -1.68
N PRO A 171 -10.81 -0.88 -2.14
CA PRO A 171 -10.49 -0.04 -3.28
C PRO A 171 -9.26 0.79 -2.92
N ALA A 172 -8.19 0.69 -3.70
CA ALA A 172 -7.02 1.51 -3.45
C ALA A 172 -7.42 2.98 -3.63
N ARG A 173 -7.31 3.77 -2.56
CA ARG A 173 -7.34 5.23 -2.69
C ARG A 173 -5.91 5.69 -2.61
N MET A 174 -5.51 6.56 -3.53
CA MET A 174 -4.18 7.13 -3.47
C MET A 174 -4.23 8.38 -2.62
N ASN A 175 -3.35 8.45 -1.63
CA ASN A 175 -3.03 9.67 -0.91
C ASN A 175 -1.96 10.45 -1.65
N LEU A 176 -2.12 11.76 -1.72
CA LEU A 176 -1.04 12.67 -2.09
C LEU A 176 -0.10 12.80 -0.88
N GLN A 177 1.10 12.23 -0.99
CA GLN A 177 2.12 12.27 0.07
C GLN A 177 2.88 13.58 0.03
N ALA A 178 3.18 14.07 -1.17
CA ALA A 178 3.88 15.34 -1.37
C ALA A 178 3.49 15.97 -2.70
N HIS A 179 3.42 17.30 -2.71
CA HIS A 179 3.27 18.12 -3.90
C HIS A 179 4.14 19.37 -3.76
N GLY A 180 5.11 19.54 -4.64
CA GLY A 180 5.98 20.72 -4.67
C GLY A 180 6.14 21.27 -6.08
N VAL A 181 6.48 22.56 -6.18
CA VAL A 181 6.68 23.26 -7.44
C VAL A 181 8.08 23.87 -7.49
N THR A 182 8.81 23.66 -8.58
CA THR A 182 10.12 24.26 -8.84
C THR A 182 9.99 25.76 -9.17
N ALA A 183 11.09 26.50 -9.15
CA ALA A 183 11.08 27.91 -9.52
C ALA A 183 10.65 28.17 -10.98
N ASP A 184 10.80 27.19 -11.86
CA ASP A 184 10.37 27.25 -13.26
C ASP A 184 8.93 26.72 -13.50
N GLY A 185 8.17 26.45 -12.43
CA GLY A 185 6.75 26.09 -12.51
C GLY A 185 6.48 24.62 -12.84
N ARG A 186 7.47 23.72 -12.71
CA ARG A 186 7.22 22.28 -12.82
C ARG A 186 6.76 21.72 -11.48
N HIS A 187 5.80 20.81 -11.57
CA HIS A 187 5.25 20.09 -10.44
C HIS A 187 6.01 18.80 -10.20
N VAL A 188 6.19 18.46 -8.93
CA VAL A 188 6.68 17.18 -8.44
C VAL A 188 5.68 16.64 -7.45
N LEU A 189 5.05 15.51 -7.77
CA LEU A 189 4.04 14.88 -6.92
C LEU A 189 4.44 13.46 -6.59
N ALA A 190 4.29 13.07 -5.33
CA ALA A 190 4.40 11.68 -4.90
C ALA A 190 3.05 11.22 -4.35
N THR A 191 2.53 10.12 -4.87
CA THR A 191 1.32 9.47 -4.37
C THR A 191 1.63 8.08 -3.86
N LEU A 192 0.80 7.60 -2.94
CA LEU A 192 0.91 6.28 -2.31
C LEU A 192 -0.49 5.79 -1.91
N PRO A 193 -0.83 4.50 -2.02
CA PRO A 193 -2.08 3.99 -1.49
C PRO A 193 -2.26 4.31 -0.01
N ASP A 194 -3.51 4.47 0.42
CA ASP A 194 -3.88 4.64 1.81
C ASP A 194 -3.94 3.32 2.60
N VAL A 195 -3.95 2.19 1.89
CA VAL A 195 -4.05 0.83 2.44
C VAL A 195 -2.81 0.03 2.05
N ASP A 196 -2.19 -0.62 3.04
CA ASP A 196 -1.01 -1.48 2.91
C ASP A 196 0.09 -0.94 1.98
N PRO A 197 0.51 0.32 2.14
CA PRO A 197 1.51 0.86 1.25
C PRO A 197 2.85 0.13 1.40
N THR A 198 3.41 -0.31 0.28
CA THR A 198 4.79 -0.75 0.18
C THR A 198 5.64 0.30 -0.56
N ALA A 199 6.96 0.11 -0.55
CA ALA A 199 7.87 0.99 -1.29
C ALA A 199 7.62 0.96 -2.80
N ASP A 200 7.10 -0.15 -3.33
CA ASP A 200 6.83 -0.32 -4.77
C ASP A 200 5.50 0.34 -5.20
N ASP A 201 4.64 0.70 -4.25
CA ASP A 201 3.34 1.33 -4.54
C ASP A 201 3.43 2.85 -4.72
N TYR A 202 4.59 3.45 -4.46
CA TYR A 202 4.79 4.87 -4.72
C TYR A 202 4.67 5.16 -6.21
N ARG A 203 4.08 6.30 -6.53
CA ARG A 203 4.06 6.85 -7.88
C ARG A 203 4.61 8.26 -7.83
N LEU A 204 5.46 8.61 -8.79
CA LEU A 204 6.04 9.93 -8.90
C LEU A 204 5.61 10.57 -10.22
N PHE A 205 5.19 11.81 -10.16
CA PHE A 205 4.85 12.60 -11.33
C PHE A 205 5.73 13.85 -11.40
N TYR A 206 6.20 14.17 -12.61
CA TYR A 206 7.07 15.32 -12.86
C TYR A 206 6.79 15.97 -14.22
N GLY A 207 6.55 17.27 -14.23
CA GLY A 207 6.36 18.07 -15.46
C GLY A 207 5.71 19.43 -15.24
N PRO A 208 5.52 20.25 -16.29
CA PRO A 208 4.74 21.48 -16.21
C PRO A 208 3.26 21.18 -15.91
N ALA A 209 2.50 22.17 -15.43
CA ALA A 209 1.10 22.01 -15.00
C ALA A 209 0.17 21.36 -16.06
N ASP A 210 0.38 21.70 -17.33
CA ASP A 210 -0.38 21.19 -18.47
C ASP A 210 0.10 19.81 -18.97
N ARG A 211 1.21 19.29 -18.41
CA ARG A 211 1.80 18.02 -18.82
C ARG A 211 2.60 17.37 -17.70
N VAL A 212 1.90 16.99 -16.63
CA VAL A 212 2.48 16.26 -15.51
C VAL A 212 2.52 14.77 -15.83
N VAL A 213 3.72 14.19 -15.96
CA VAL A 213 3.92 12.82 -16.45
C VAL A 213 4.42 11.91 -15.33
N GLU A 214 3.85 10.72 -15.19
CA GLU A 214 4.35 9.66 -14.31
C GLU A 214 5.75 9.22 -14.73
N ARG A 215 6.67 9.15 -13.76
CA ARG A 215 8.06 8.79 -13.99
C ARG A 215 8.36 7.42 -13.39
N PRO A 216 9.11 6.55 -14.10
CA PRO A 216 9.53 5.26 -13.55
C PRO A 216 10.39 5.49 -12.31
N ILE A 217 9.96 4.94 -11.17
CA ILE A 217 10.74 4.97 -9.93
C ILE A 217 11.76 3.84 -9.97
N THR A 218 12.99 4.13 -9.57
CA THR A 218 14.07 3.14 -9.47
C THR A 218 14.35 2.75 -8.02
N SER A 219 14.06 3.64 -7.06
CA SER A 219 14.22 3.37 -5.63
C SER A 219 13.39 4.34 -4.79
N VAL A 220 12.87 3.85 -3.66
CA VAL A 220 12.21 4.68 -2.65
C VAL A 220 12.83 4.41 -1.29
N SER A 221 13.12 5.48 -0.55
CA SER A 221 13.57 5.43 0.84
C SER A 221 12.67 6.31 1.71
N PRO A 222 11.60 5.75 2.30
CA PRO A 222 10.73 6.47 3.24
C PRO A 222 11.39 6.62 4.61
N GLY A 223 10.95 7.60 5.41
CA GLY A 223 11.48 7.90 6.75
C GLY A 223 11.09 9.31 7.21
N GLY A 224 11.96 9.99 7.97
CA GLY A 224 11.80 11.42 8.30
C GLY A 224 11.85 12.33 7.05
N SER A 225 12.25 11.78 5.92
CA SER A 225 12.07 12.35 4.59
C SER A 225 11.73 11.22 3.62
N LEU A 226 10.94 11.52 2.60
CA LEU A 226 10.74 10.65 1.44
C LEU A 226 11.80 10.99 0.39
N ASN A 227 12.68 10.04 0.08
CA ASN A 227 13.62 10.17 -1.04
C ASN A 227 13.20 9.19 -2.14
N VAL A 228 13.04 9.70 -3.36
CA VAL A 228 12.61 8.93 -4.53
C VAL A 228 13.64 9.11 -5.63
N ALA A 229 14.25 8.02 -6.10
CA ALA A 229 15.05 8.02 -7.32
C ALA A 229 14.18 7.57 -8.49
N PHE A 230 14.31 8.21 -9.64
CA PHE A 230 13.46 7.98 -10.80
C PHE A 230 14.18 8.26 -12.12
N LEU A 231 13.59 7.82 -13.22
CA LEU A 231 14.08 8.11 -14.57
C LEU A 231 13.37 9.34 -15.16
N LEU A 232 14.16 10.35 -15.49
CA LEU A 232 13.75 11.53 -16.26
C LEU A 232 14.44 11.47 -17.62
N ASP A 233 13.66 11.19 -18.66
CA ASP A 233 14.14 11.12 -20.05
C ASP A 233 15.35 10.17 -20.23
N GLY A 234 15.28 9.01 -19.55
CA GLY A 234 16.30 7.96 -19.57
C GLY A 234 17.50 8.22 -18.66
N ARG A 235 17.53 9.33 -17.92
CA ARG A 235 18.59 9.67 -16.96
C ARG A 235 18.08 9.59 -15.53
N GLU A 236 18.96 9.24 -14.60
CA GLU A 236 18.62 9.20 -13.19
C GLU A 236 18.43 10.62 -12.63
N ALA A 237 17.35 10.79 -11.89
CA ALA A 237 16.99 11.99 -11.14
C ALA A 237 16.54 11.58 -9.73
N SER A 238 16.47 12.53 -8.80
CA SER A 238 15.95 12.26 -7.46
C SER A 238 15.08 13.39 -6.92
N ALA A 239 14.08 13.04 -6.12
CA ALA A 239 13.24 13.97 -5.38
C ALA A 239 13.36 13.68 -3.89
N ARG A 240 13.44 14.73 -3.09
CA ARG A 240 13.50 14.66 -1.62
C ARG A 240 12.39 15.53 -1.04
N PHE A 241 11.55 14.95 -0.20
CA PHE A 241 10.49 15.61 0.54
C PHE A 241 10.76 15.45 2.04
N ALA A 242 11.12 16.52 2.72
CA ALA A 242 11.44 16.49 4.14
C ALA A 242 10.21 16.79 5.00
N PHE A 243 9.89 15.90 5.93
CA PHE A 243 8.70 16.02 6.80
C PHE A 243 9.03 16.41 8.25
N THR A 244 10.32 16.42 8.60
CA THR A 244 10.81 16.79 9.93
C THR A 244 11.49 18.15 9.93
N SER A 245 11.46 18.83 11.08
CA SER A 245 11.86 20.24 11.23
C SER A 245 13.35 20.55 11.09
N THR A 246 14.23 19.55 11.14
CA THR A 246 15.69 19.80 11.18
C THR A 246 16.30 20.21 9.84
N ASP A 247 15.68 19.83 8.72
CA ASP A 247 15.97 20.38 7.39
C ASP A 247 14.70 20.25 6.52
N PRO A 248 13.80 21.24 6.50
CA PRO A 248 12.51 21.15 5.82
C PRO A 248 12.63 21.32 4.30
N ARG A 249 13.83 21.30 3.74
CA ARG A 249 14.03 21.59 2.31
C ARG A 249 13.57 20.43 1.44
N TRP A 250 12.58 20.72 0.61
CA TRP A 250 12.15 19.86 -0.48
C TRP A 250 13.00 20.22 -1.71
N SER A 251 13.42 19.22 -2.47
CA SER A 251 14.24 19.46 -3.66
C SER A 251 14.06 18.38 -4.70
N VAL A 252 14.32 18.73 -5.96
CA VAL A 252 14.51 17.79 -7.05
C VAL A 252 15.91 17.97 -7.62
N THR A 253 16.61 16.88 -7.89
CA THR A 253 17.93 16.88 -8.51
C THR A 253 17.83 16.19 -9.86
N THR A 254 18.20 16.91 -10.91
CA THR A 254 18.24 16.43 -12.30
C THR A 254 19.65 16.60 -12.86
N ASP A 255 19.86 16.27 -14.13
CA ASP A 255 21.12 16.54 -14.84
C ASP A 255 21.42 18.04 -14.99
N ARG A 256 20.43 18.92 -14.77
CA ARG A 256 20.58 20.38 -14.74
C ARG A 256 21.02 20.93 -13.38
N GLY A 257 21.07 20.07 -12.35
CA GLY A 257 21.40 20.45 -10.99
C GLY A 257 20.23 20.25 -10.02
N GLN A 258 20.40 20.77 -8.80
CA GLN A 258 19.41 20.70 -7.74
C GLN A 258 18.55 21.98 -7.72
N GLU A 259 17.24 21.79 -7.67
CA GLU A 259 16.24 22.84 -7.53
C GLU A 259 15.45 22.65 -6.23
N LEU A 260 15.16 23.76 -5.53
CA LEU A 260 14.29 23.73 -4.36
C LEU A 260 12.82 23.68 -4.81
N LEU A 261 12.02 22.94 -4.05
CA LEU A 261 10.58 22.86 -4.27
C LEU A 261 9.86 23.74 -3.24
N THR A 262 8.88 24.50 -3.72
CA THR A 262 7.90 25.19 -2.86
C THR A 262 6.75 24.22 -2.60
N PRO A 263 6.47 23.82 -1.35
CA PRO A 263 5.35 22.93 -1.04
C PRO A 263 4.02 23.55 -1.44
N VAL A 264 3.14 22.75 -2.04
CA VAL A 264 1.75 23.13 -2.33
C VAL A 264 0.89 22.55 -1.21
N THR A 265 0.50 23.40 -0.28
CA THR A 265 -0.43 23.07 0.80
C THR A 265 -1.74 23.80 0.56
N GLU A 266 -2.88 23.10 0.61
CA GLU A 266 -4.15 23.79 0.78
C GLU A 266 -4.33 24.20 2.24
N PRO A 267 -4.96 25.36 2.50
CA PRO A 267 -5.46 25.65 3.84
C PRO A 267 -6.44 24.54 4.22
N VAL A 268 -6.16 23.86 5.33
CA VAL A 268 -7.10 22.90 5.91
C VAL A 268 -8.25 23.74 6.48
N ASP A 269 -9.33 23.89 5.73
CA ASP A 269 -10.56 24.52 6.21
C ASP A 269 -11.18 23.63 7.30
N GLY A 270 -10.70 23.80 8.53
CA GLY A 270 -11.13 23.04 9.70
C GLY A 270 -10.11 23.13 10.83
N GLY A 271 -10.39 23.98 11.82
CA GLY A 271 -9.62 24.09 13.05
C GLY A 271 -9.71 22.82 13.89
N VAL A 272 -8.86 21.84 13.60
CA VAL A 272 -8.68 20.65 14.44
C VAL A 272 -7.31 20.72 15.08
N ASP A 273 -7.30 20.73 16.42
CA ASP A 273 -6.13 20.76 17.28
C ASP A 273 -5.06 19.74 16.85
N ALA A 274 -3.93 20.26 16.40
CA ALA A 274 -2.69 19.51 16.19
C ALA A 274 -2.12 19.11 17.56
N ALA A 275 -2.67 18.06 18.17
CA ALA A 275 -2.21 17.55 19.45
C ALA A 275 -2.13 16.01 19.49
N ILE A 276 -1.41 15.41 18.53
CA ILE A 276 -0.63 14.18 18.78
C ILE A 276 0.70 14.38 18.05
N GLY A 277 1.82 14.30 18.78
CA GLY A 277 3.17 14.70 18.36
C GLY A 277 3.84 13.90 17.23
N GLY A 278 3.15 13.67 16.12
CA GLY A 278 3.74 13.54 14.80
C GLY A 278 3.51 14.86 14.06
N ALA A 279 4.52 15.39 13.36
CA ALA A 279 4.37 16.61 12.59
C ALA A 279 3.07 16.54 11.77
N ALA A 280 2.14 17.47 12.00
CA ALA A 280 0.94 17.60 11.21
C ALA A 280 1.36 18.08 9.82
N ILE A 281 1.79 17.13 8.97
CA ILE A 281 1.92 17.35 7.55
C ILE A 281 0.48 17.56 7.09
N GLY A 282 0.10 18.81 6.82
CA GLY A 282 -1.18 19.11 6.17
C GLY A 282 -1.33 18.17 4.98
N ARG A 283 -2.52 17.61 4.77
CA ARG A 283 -2.76 16.75 3.61
C ARG A 283 -2.37 17.55 2.37
N ALA A 284 -1.39 17.06 1.63
CA ALA A 284 -1.01 17.68 0.37
C ALA A 284 -2.24 17.67 -0.54
N SER A 285 -2.47 18.78 -1.23
CA SER A 285 -3.57 18.91 -2.18
C SER A 285 -3.02 19.18 -3.57
N LEU A 286 -3.84 18.87 -4.58
CA LEU A 286 -3.54 19.22 -5.97
C LEU A 286 -3.55 20.74 -6.20
N GLY A 287 -4.11 21.51 -5.25
CA GLY A 287 -4.23 22.96 -5.36
C GLY A 287 -5.37 23.38 -6.29
N ALA A 288 -5.56 24.69 -6.42
CA ALA A 288 -6.63 25.26 -7.26
C ALA A 288 -6.35 25.19 -8.77
N GLU A 289 -5.10 24.95 -9.17
CA GLU A 289 -4.71 24.92 -10.58
C GLU A 289 -5.07 23.56 -11.21
N PRO A 290 -5.72 23.56 -12.39
CA PRO A 290 -6.05 22.31 -13.08
C PRO A 290 -4.78 21.66 -13.63
N LEU A 291 -4.37 20.55 -13.03
CA LEU A 291 -3.24 19.74 -13.50
C LEU A 291 -3.70 18.67 -14.50
N SER A 292 -2.94 18.52 -15.58
CA SER A 292 -3.18 17.47 -16.59
C SER A 292 -2.17 16.33 -16.41
N PHE A 293 -2.67 15.16 -16.02
CA PHE A 293 -1.84 14.00 -15.68
C PHE A 293 -1.79 12.96 -16.79
N PHE A 294 -0.60 12.41 -17.01
CA PHE A 294 -0.34 11.36 -17.97
C PHE A 294 0.41 10.21 -17.32
N CYS A 295 -0.10 8.99 -17.49
CA CYS A 295 0.46 7.79 -16.90
C CYS A 295 1.22 6.93 -17.92
N LEU A 296 2.20 6.18 -17.42
CA LEU A 296 2.85 5.11 -18.18
C LEU A 296 1.89 3.91 -18.25
N ARG A 297 1.85 3.24 -19.40
CA ARG A 297 1.11 1.99 -19.59
C ARG A 297 2.00 0.79 -19.32
#